data_AF-A0A1C6IVB5-F1
#
_entry.id   AF-A0A1C6IVB5-F1
#
_cell.length_a   1.000
_cell.length_b   1.000
_cell.length_c   1.000
_cell.angle_alpha   90.00
_cell.angle_beta   90.00
_cell.angle_gamma   90.00
#
_symmetry.space_group_name_H-M   'P 1'
#
loop_
_entity.id
_entity.type
_entity.pdbx_description
1 polymer ?
#
loop_
_entity_poly.entity_id
_entity_poly.type
_entity_poly.pdbx_seq_one_letter_code
_entity_poly.pdbx_strand_id
1 'polypeptide(L)'
;MANHCDTIKLEKGMYQEAGRSFTQVLERLDPSEQYKGTGMEGLDAFQRQLKRFDIKVRGAASDPVEKFFRTADSAVLFPEYIARSVRQGMEEGDLLPSITAATTRFEGMDYRSITAQAGGDSKELKAVDEGASIPATTIQVQANLVKLRKRGRMLVASYEAVRYQKLDLFSVTLRQIGSHIAQMLLADAVEVLIHGDGNDNAAAASETKGAGVLTYDELVDFWAAFDPYEMNTLLVSSDVLLKMLKLAEFQNPLTGLNFQGTGKLSTPLGATLLRTSVLPKNTAIGLDKRYALELVQGSDVTVEYDKLIDRQLERAAITTISGFAKLFQGASRVLTVKAS
;
A
#
# COMPACT_ATOMS: atom_id res chain seq x y z
N MET A 1 5.21 35.56 -22.83
CA MET A 1 4.27 35.66 -21.69
C MET A 1 5.02 35.11 -20.48
N ALA A 2 5.18 35.89 -19.41
CA ALA A 2 5.71 35.33 -18.17
C ALA A 2 4.68 34.33 -17.65
N ASN A 3 5.09 33.09 -17.41
CA ASN A 3 4.16 32.08 -16.92
C ASN A 3 3.90 32.37 -15.44
N HIS A 4 2.68 32.13 -14.95
CA HIS A 4 2.32 32.42 -13.55
C HIS A 4 3.25 31.70 -12.55
N CYS A 5 3.72 30.50 -12.92
CA CYS A 5 4.70 29.71 -12.17
C CYS A 5 6.05 30.42 -11.94
N ASP A 6 6.42 31.37 -12.81
CA ASP A 6 7.69 32.11 -12.75
C ASP A 6 7.74 33.13 -11.59
N THR A 7 6.58 33.46 -11.03
CA THR A 7 6.45 34.47 -9.96
C THR A 7 6.42 33.88 -8.54
N ILE A 8 6.36 32.55 -8.44
CA ILE A 8 6.20 31.84 -7.17
C ILE A 8 7.55 31.74 -6.46
N LYS A 9 7.60 32.19 -5.20
CA LYS A 9 8.75 31.97 -4.31
C LYS A 9 8.60 30.63 -3.62
N LEU A 10 9.62 29.78 -3.73
CA LEU A 10 9.64 28.47 -3.10
C LEU A 10 10.37 28.55 -1.76
N GLU A 11 9.72 28.12 -0.69
CA GLU A 11 10.28 28.21 0.66
C GLU A 11 10.11 26.90 1.42
N LYS A 12 11.07 26.58 2.30
CA LYS A 12 11.02 25.36 3.12
C LYS A 12 9.78 25.29 4.02
N GLY A 13 9.22 26.44 4.42
CA GLY A 13 8.01 26.52 5.23
C GLY A 13 6.77 25.91 4.55
N MET A 14 6.78 25.74 3.23
CA MET A 14 5.70 25.09 2.49
C MET A 14 5.50 23.62 2.88
N TYR A 15 6.52 22.96 3.42
CA TYR A 15 6.42 21.58 3.93
C TYR A 15 5.76 21.49 5.32
N GLN A 16 5.62 22.60 6.03
CA GLN A 16 5.08 22.67 7.39
C GLN A 16 3.61 23.12 7.41
N GLU A 17 2.99 23.33 6.25
CA GLU A 17 1.58 23.73 6.19
C GLU A 17 0.68 22.56 6.64
N ALA A 18 0.01 22.74 7.78
CA ALA A 18 -0.79 21.70 8.41
C ALA A 18 -1.87 21.15 7.47
N GLY A 19 -1.96 19.82 7.39
CA GLY A 19 -2.99 19.10 6.63
C GLY A 19 -2.85 19.19 5.11
N ARG A 20 -1.73 19.69 4.57
CA ARG A 20 -1.50 19.81 3.11
C ARG A 20 -0.17 19.23 2.69
N SER A 21 -0.16 18.51 1.57
CA SER A 21 1.10 18.11 0.93
C SER A 21 1.73 19.29 0.19
N PHE A 22 3.05 19.26 0.00
CA PHE A 22 3.77 20.31 -0.74
C PHE A 22 3.18 20.55 -2.13
N THR A 23 2.77 19.47 -2.83
CA THR A 23 2.09 19.58 -4.12
C THR A 23 0.74 20.30 -4.01
N GLN A 24 -0.05 20.08 -2.96
CA GLN A 24 -1.32 20.80 -2.74
C GLN A 24 -1.10 22.28 -2.43
N VAL A 25 -0.04 22.60 -1.69
CA VAL A 25 0.36 24.00 -1.43
C VAL A 25 0.75 24.68 -2.75
N LEU A 26 1.56 24.01 -3.57
CA LEU A 26 1.93 24.50 -4.90
C LEU A 26 0.72 24.65 -5.82
N GLU A 27 -0.22 23.71 -5.81
CA GLU A 27 -1.43 23.76 -6.65
C GLU A 27 -2.34 24.94 -6.27
N ARG A 28 -2.40 25.31 -4.98
CA ARG A 28 -3.10 26.53 -4.56
C ARG A 28 -2.42 27.79 -5.08
N LEU A 29 -1.09 27.83 -5.06
CA LEU A 29 -0.31 28.99 -5.52
C LEU A 29 -0.22 29.06 -7.05
N ASP A 30 -0.30 27.91 -7.72
CA ASP A 30 -0.21 27.75 -9.17
C ASP A 30 -1.33 26.84 -9.70
N PRO A 31 -2.59 27.31 -9.77
CA PRO A 31 -3.69 26.45 -10.17
C PRO A 31 -3.55 25.93 -11.61
N SER A 32 -3.70 24.61 -11.80
CA SER A 32 -3.59 23.96 -13.11
C SER A 32 -4.61 24.49 -14.12
N GLU A 33 -5.76 25.00 -13.66
CA GLU A 33 -6.79 25.57 -14.51
C GLU A 33 -6.30 26.76 -15.35
N GLN A 34 -5.31 27.50 -14.85
CA GLN A 34 -4.75 28.66 -15.54
C GLN A 34 -3.90 28.28 -16.77
N TYR A 35 -3.60 26.99 -16.94
CA TYR A 35 -2.72 26.48 -17.99
C TYR A 35 -3.46 25.70 -19.09
N LYS A 36 -4.80 25.63 -19.06
CA LYS A 36 -5.61 25.04 -20.12
C LYS A 36 -5.33 25.76 -21.46
N GLY A 37 -5.04 25.01 -22.52
CA GLY A 37 -4.68 25.55 -23.83
C GLY A 37 -3.23 26.06 -23.96
N THR A 38 -2.39 25.87 -22.94
CA THR A 38 -0.96 26.24 -22.99
C THR A 38 -0.08 25.01 -23.22
N GLY A 39 1.18 25.21 -23.62
CA GLY A 39 2.17 24.11 -23.72
C GLY A 39 2.60 23.49 -22.37
N MET A 40 1.93 23.85 -21.28
CA MET A 40 2.06 23.25 -19.95
C MET A 40 0.75 22.63 -19.44
N GLU A 41 -0.25 22.51 -20.31
CA GLU A 41 -1.46 21.75 -20.03
C GLU A 41 -1.11 20.28 -19.71
N GLY A 42 -1.74 19.73 -18.67
CA GLY A 42 -1.50 18.36 -18.20
C GLY A 42 -0.29 18.18 -17.27
N LEU A 43 0.49 19.23 -16.99
CA LEU A 43 1.55 19.19 -15.98
C LEU A 43 1.03 19.63 -14.61
N ASP A 44 1.36 18.87 -13.58
CA ASP A 44 1.06 19.27 -12.20
C ASP A 44 1.92 20.46 -11.74
N ALA A 45 1.55 21.12 -10.65
CA ALA A 45 2.28 22.31 -10.17
C ALA A 45 3.77 22.03 -9.89
N PHE A 46 4.13 20.83 -9.43
CA PHE A 46 5.52 20.45 -9.19
C PHE A 46 6.32 20.29 -10.51
N GLN A 47 5.75 19.62 -11.51
CA GLN A 47 6.34 19.44 -12.84
C GLN A 47 6.50 20.77 -13.56
N ARG A 48 5.56 21.71 -13.37
CA ARG A 48 5.69 23.08 -13.85
C ARG A 48 6.89 23.79 -13.21
N GLN A 49 7.10 23.64 -11.90
CA GLN A 49 8.29 24.16 -11.23
C GLN A 49 9.59 23.48 -11.71
N LEU A 50 9.59 22.15 -11.92
CA LEU A 50 10.75 21.49 -12.53
C LEU A 50 11.07 22.04 -13.92
N LYS A 51 10.04 22.29 -14.75
CA LYS A 51 10.20 22.88 -16.10
C LYS A 51 10.74 24.31 -16.03
N ARG A 52 10.27 25.12 -15.07
CA ARG A 52 10.78 26.48 -14.80
C ARG A 52 12.29 26.50 -14.53
N PHE A 53 12.80 25.55 -13.75
CA PHE A 53 14.23 25.43 -13.45
C PHE A 53 15.00 24.55 -14.46
N ASP A 54 14.37 24.14 -15.57
CA ASP A 54 14.89 23.22 -16.58
C ASP A 54 15.37 21.87 -16.00
N ILE A 55 14.81 21.39 -14.90
CA ILE A 55 15.25 20.13 -14.26
C ILE A 55 14.59 18.92 -14.94
N LYS A 56 15.39 18.11 -15.63
CA LYS A 56 14.95 16.89 -16.32
C LYS A 56 15.20 15.67 -15.44
N VAL A 57 14.11 15.13 -14.90
CA VAL A 57 14.17 14.03 -13.92
C VAL A 57 14.16 12.62 -14.54
N ARG A 58 13.83 12.47 -15.83
CA ARG A 58 13.66 11.16 -16.51
C ARG A 58 14.28 11.15 -17.90
N GLY A 59 14.69 9.97 -18.36
CA GLY A 59 15.17 9.71 -19.72
C GLY A 59 16.67 9.97 -19.95
N ALA A 60 17.11 9.76 -21.19
CA ALA A 60 18.53 9.85 -21.59
C ALA A 60 19.14 11.25 -21.37
N ALA A 61 18.31 12.29 -21.44
CA ALA A 61 18.70 13.67 -21.16
C ALA A 61 18.48 14.07 -19.68
N SER A 62 18.39 13.10 -18.76
CA SER A 62 18.24 13.39 -17.33
C SER A 62 19.43 14.19 -16.80
N ASP A 63 19.12 15.11 -15.91
CA ASP A 63 20.10 15.97 -15.26
C ASP A 63 20.75 15.29 -14.05
N PRO A 64 21.93 15.75 -13.60
CA PRO A 64 22.49 15.32 -12.33
C PRO A 64 21.72 15.91 -11.14
N VAL A 65 21.82 15.26 -9.98
CA VAL A 65 21.20 15.74 -8.73
C VAL A 65 21.60 17.17 -8.40
N GLU A 66 22.84 17.56 -8.70
CA GLU A 66 23.34 18.93 -8.52
C GLU A 66 22.42 20.02 -9.08
N LYS A 67 21.65 19.75 -10.14
CA LYS A 67 20.80 20.76 -10.77
C LYS A 67 19.73 21.32 -9.81
N PHE A 68 19.28 20.52 -8.85
CA PHE A 68 18.39 20.98 -7.78
C PHE A 68 19.04 22.03 -6.87
N PHE A 69 20.36 21.99 -6.70
CA PHE A 69 21.09 22.83 -5.74
C PHE A 69 21.76 24.05 -6.37
N ARG A 70 21.49 24.33 -7.65
CA ARG A 70 22.01 25.54 -8.33
C ARG A 70 21.45 26.84 -7.76
N THR A 71 20.20 26.80 -7.28
CA THR A 71 19.55 27.96 -6.63
C THR A 71 18.89 27.54 -5.32
N ALA A 72 18.70 28.49 -4.41
CA ALA A 72 18.01 28.23 -3.14
C ALA A 72 16.55 27.79 -3.39
N ASP A 73 15.88 28.41 -4.37
CA ASP A 73 14.48 28.12 -4.72
C ASP A 73 14.32 26.71 -5.29
N SER A 74 15.21 26.28 -6.20
CA SER A 74 15.16 24.92 -6.78
C SER A 74 15.46 23.83 -5.74
N ALA A 75 16.28 24.14 -4.72
CA ALA A 75 16.65 23.16 -3.69
C ALA A 75 15.45 22.75 -2.84
N VAL A 76 14.43 23.61 -2.72
CA VAL A 76 13.16 23.31 -2.03
C VAL A 76 12.42 22.18 -2.73
N LEU A 77 12.61 21.94 -4.03
CA LEU A 77 11.91 20.87 -4.77
C LEU A 77 12.47 19.47 -4.52
N PHE A 78 13.69 19.36 -3.98
CA PHE A 78 14.40 18.08 -3.88
C PHE A 78 13.75 17.07 -2.92
N PRO A 79 13.31 17.44 -1.69
CA PRO A 79 12.60 16.51 -0.81
C PRO A 79 11.31 15.96 -1.42
N GLU A 80 10.56 16.79 -2.15
CA GLU A 80 9.35 16.35 -2.86
C GLU A 80 9.69 15.37 -4.00
N TYR A 81 10.78 15.61 -4.73
CA TYR A 81 11.27 14.67 -5.74
C TYR A 81 11.57 13.29 -5.13
N ILE A 82 12.21 13.26 -3.96
CA ILE A 82 12.46 12.01 -3.21
C ILE A 82 11.15 11.35 -2.83
N ALA A 83 10.23 12.08 -2.18
CA ALA A 83 8.96 11.56 -1.72
C ALA A 83 8.15 10.94 -2.87
N ARG A 84 8.10 11.61 -4.03
CA ARG A 84 7.42 11.13 -5.24
C ARG A 84 8.07 9.88 -5.83
N SER A 85 9.40 9.83 -5.87
CA SER A 85 10.12 8.65 -6.39
C SER A 85 9.92 7.44 -5.49
N VAL A 86 9.91 7.63 -4.17
CA VAL A 86 9.61 6.58 -3.19
C VAL A 86 8.16 6.12 -3.32
N ARG A 87 7.20 7.06 -3.38
CA ARG A 87 5.77 6.73 -3.55
C ARG A 87 5.52 5.92 -4.81
N GLN A 88 6.15 6.30 -5.92
CA GLN A 88 6.09 5.53 -7.15
C GLN A 88 6.61 4.09 -6.94
N GLY A 89 7.72 3.92 -6.22
CA GLY A 89 8.24 2.59 -5.90
C GLY A 89 7.36 1.77 -4.95
N MET A 90 6.59 2.44 -4.08
CA MET A 90 5.56 1.78 -3.26
C MET A 90 4.42 1.27 -4.14
N GLU A 91 3.94 2.10 -5.08
CA GLU A 91 2.82 1.79 -5.98
C GLU A 91 3.14 0.69 -7.01
N GLU A 92 4.38 0.63 -7.54
CA GLU A 92 4.80 -0.33 -8.58
C GLU A 92 4.65 -1.82 -8.17
N GLY A 93 4.52 -2.11 -6.87
CA GLY A 93 4.32 -3.47 -6.34
C GLY A 93 3.33 -3.55 -5.17
N ASP A 94 2.41 -2.59 -5.06
CA ASP A 94 1.51 -2.51 -3.90
C ASP A 94 0.41 -3.58 -3.97
N LEU A 95 0.41 -4.49 -3.00
CA LEU A 95 -0.63 -5.50 -2.82
C LEU A 95 -1.70 -5.06 -1.81
N LEU A 96 -1.45 -4.00 -1.03
CA LEU A 96 -2.36 -3.54 0.03
C LEU A 96 -3.77 -3.18 -0.51
N PRO A 97 -3.94 -2.49 -1.65
CA PRO A 97 -5.26 -2.17 -2.21
C PRO A 97 -6.06 -3.41 -2.60
N SER A 98 -5.39 -4.55 -2.80
CA SER A 98 -6.05 -5.80 -3.15
C SER A 98 -6.53 -6.59 -1.92
N ILE A 99 -6.08 -6.22 -0.72
CA ILE A 99 -6.40 -6.93 0.54
C ILE A 99 -7.12 -6.05 1.56
N THR A 100 -7.15 -4.73 1.36
CA THR A 100 -7.80 -3.74 2.22
C THR A 100 -9.21 -3.42 1.71
N ALA A 101 -10.16 -3.30 2.64
CA ALA A 101 -11.54 -2.93 2.40
C ALA A 101 -11.71 -1.41 2.34
N ALA A 102 -11.06 -0.71 3.28
CA ALA A 102 -11.15 0.73 3.44
C ALA A 102 -9.79 1.30 3.86
N THR A 103 -9.54 2.53 3.44
CA THR A 103 -8.37 3.31 3.86
C THR A 103 -8.86 4.55 4.59
N THR A 104 -8.52 4.66 5.87
CA THR A 104 -8.90 5.77 6.74
C THR A 104 -7.67 6.64 6.99
N ARG A 105 -7.77 7.93 6.68
CA ARG A 105 -6.74 8.90 7.06
C ARG A 105 -7.03 9.42 8.46
N PHE A 106 -6.04 9.39 9.33
CA PHE A 106 -6.21 9.73 10.73
C PHE A 106 -5.09 10.64 11.22
N GLU A 107 -5.46 11.82 11.71
CA GLU A 107 -4.55 12.80 12.30
C GLU A 107 -4.80 12.85 13.81
N GLY A 108 -4.29 11.85 14.55
CA GLY A 108 -4.46 11.75 15.99
C GLY A 108 -3.59 10.65 16.61
N MET A 109 -3.61 10.56 17.94
CA MET A 109 -2.82 9.57 18.69
C MET A 109 -3.55 8.22 18.83
N ASP A 110 -4.87 8.27 19.01
CA ASP A 110 -5.69 7.11 19.38
C ASP A 110 -6.77 6.83 18.34
N TYR A 111 -6.56 5.84 17.48
CA TYR A 111 -7.58 5.37 16.54
C TYR A 111 -8.22 4.06 17.01
N ARG A 112 -9.55 3.99 16.97
CA ARG A 112 -10.31 2.77 17.19
C ARG A 112 -11.16 2.49 15.97
N SER A 113 -11.03 1.28 15.44
CA SER A 113 -11.86 0.84 14.31
C SER A 113 -13.28 0.52 14.79
N ILE A 114 -14.22 0.52 13.85
CA ILE A 114 -15.60 0.13 14.09
C ILE A 114 -15.82 -1.30 13.60
N THR A 115 -16.63 -2.05 14.32
CA THR A 115 -17.12 -3.35 13.86
C THR A 115 -18.63 -3.41 14.04
N ALA A 116 -19.29 -4.06 13.09
CA ALA A 116 -20.72 -4.34 13.19
C ALA A 116 -20.89 -5.81 13.55
N GLN A 117 -21.24 -6.10 14.80
CA GLN A 117 -21.70 -7.43 15.16
C GLN A 117 -23.23 -7.40 15.24
N ALA A 118 -23.88 -8.00 14.24
CA ALA A 118 -25.24 -8.45 14.42
C ALA A 118 -25.19 -9.70 15.33
N GLY A 119 -25.77 -9.61 16.51
CA GLY A 119 -25.77 -10.69 17.51
C GLY A 119 -26.98 -11.60 17.35
N GLY A 120 -26.77 -12.91 17.25
CA GLY A 120 -27.85 -13.92 17.29
C GLY A 120 -28.96 -13.69 16.25
N ASP A 121 -30.22 -13.80 16.69
CA ASP A 121 -31.46 -13.59 15.90
C ASP A 121 -31.50 -12.27 15.12
N SER A 122 -30.64 -11.30 15.44
CA SER A 122 -30.55 -10.00 14.75
C SER A 122 -29.78 -10.04 13.43
N LYS A 123 -29.12 -11.16 13.09
CA LYS A 123 -28.50 -11.36 11.76
C LYS A 123 -29.53 -11.70 10.69
N GLU A 124 -30.62 -12.34 11.09
CA GLU A 124 -31.67 -12.75 10.18
C GLU A 124 -32.61 -11.56 9.91
N LEU A 125 -32.69 -11.15 8.64
CA LEU A 125 -33.69 -10.21 8.17
C LEU A 125 -35.05 -10.93 8.16
N LYS A 126 -35.64 -11.13 9.34
CA LYS A 126 -36.95 -11.76 9.49
C LYS A 126 -38.02 -10.84 8.90
N ALA A 127 -39.03 -11.42 8.24
CA ALA A 127 -40.22 -10.67 7.87
C ALA A 127 -40.85 -10.11 9.14
N VAL A 128 -41.07 -8.80 9.17
CA VAL A 128 -41.60 -8.09 10.34
C VAL A 128 -43.05 -7.76 10.06
N ASP A 129 -43.97 -8.31 10.84
CA ASP A 129 -45.40 -7.98 10.75
C ASP A 129 -45.63 -6.52 11.18
N GLU A 130 -46.74 -5.93 10.72
CA GLU A 130 -47.11 -4.56 11.06
C GLU A 130 -47.26 -4.40 12.60
N GLY A 131 -46.39 -3.59 13.20
CA GLY A 131 -46.33 -3.35 14.65
C GLY A 131 -45.26 -4.14 15.43
N ALA A 132 -44.55 -5.06 14.79
CA ALA A 132 -43.42 -5.77 15.40
C ALA A 132 -42.12 -4.96 15.34
N SER A 133 -41.21 -5.16 16.31
CA SER A 133 -39.93 -4.45 16.34
C SER A 133 -38.98 -4.95 15.25
N ILE A 134 -38.47 -4.04 14.43
CA ILE A 134 -37.47 -4.34 13.41
C ILE A 134 -36.16 -4.77 14.11
N PRO A 135 -35.51 -5.88 13.69
CA PRO A 135 -34.21 -6.28 14.23
C PRO A 135 -33.17 -5.16 14.04
N ALA A 136 -32.51 -4.77 15.13
CA ALA A 136 -31.52 -3.70 15.12
C ALA A 136 -30.09 -4.27 15.03
N THR A 137 -29.29 -3.76 14.10
CA THR A 137 -27.85 -4.01 14.04
C THR A 137 -27.13 -2.95 14.87
N THR A 138 -26.39 -3.37 15.90
CA THR A 138 -25.59 -2.44 16.71
C THR A 138 -24.19 -2.31 16.12
N ILE A 139 -23.77 -1.08 15.83
CA ILE A 139 -22.39 -0.76 15.46
C ILE A 139 -21.63 -0.44 16.75
N GLN A 140 -20.52 -1.13 17.00
CA GLN A 140 -19.70 -0.92 18.19
C GLN A 140 -18.30 -0.47 17.79
N VAL A 141 -17.73 0.43 18.58
CA VAL A 141 -16.32 0.78 18.49
C VAL A 141 -15.51 -0.34 19.14
N GLN A 142 -14.44 -0.78 18.48
CA GLN A 142 -13.58 -1.81 19.04
C GLN A 142 -12.91 -1.34 20.34
N ALA A 143 -12.64 -2.30 21.24
CA ALA A 143 -12.08 -1.99 22.56
C ALA A 143 -10.60 -1.57 22.46
N ASN A 144 -9.82 -2.25 21.62
CA ASN A 144 -8.39 -1.99 21.46
C ASN A 144 -8.09 -0.95 20.39
N LEU A 145 -7.04 -0.18 20.67
CA LEU A 145 -6.49 0.82 19.77
C LEU A 145 -5.73 0.15 18.62
N VAL A 146 -5.90 0.70 17.42
CA VAL A 146 -5.11 0.30 16.26
C VAL A 146 -3.68 0.81 16.45
N LYS A 147 -2.73 -0.10 16.50
CA LYS A 147 -1.31 0.24 16.69
C LYS A 147 -0.73 0.79 15.38
N LEU A 148 -0.55 2.10 15.32
CA LEU A 148 0.19 2.75 14.24
C LEU A 148 1.69 2.46 14.39
N ARG A 149 2.32 1.91 13.35
CA ARG A 149 3.76 1.65 13.28
C ARG A 149 4.42 2.66 12.34
N LYS A 150 5.50 3.30 12.80
CA LYS A 150 6.35 4.13 11.95
C LYS A 150 7.33 3.23 11.19
N ARG A 151 7.20 3.16 9.87
CA ARG A 151 8.12 2.43 8.98
C ARG A 151 8.92 3.44 8.18
N GLY A 152 10.21 3.19 8.02
CA GLY A 152 11.05 4.12 7.27
C GLY A 152 12.48 3.65 7.12
N ARG A 153 13.22 4.37 6.30
CA ARG A 153 14.63 4.10 6.02
C ARG A 153 15.39 5.41 5.93
N MET A 154 16.57 5.44 6.54
CA MET A 154 17.49 6.55 6.39
C MET A 154 18.38 6.31 5.17
N LEU A 155 18.36 7.24 4.22
CA LEU A 155 19.33 7.32 3.15
C LEU A 155 20.51 8.14 3.65
N VAL A 156 21.70 7.55 3.66
CA VAL A 156 22.95 8.20 4.02
C VAL A 156 23.90 8.05 2.85
N ALA A 157 24.30 9.17 2.27
CA ALA A 157 25.29 9.20 1.21
C ALA A 157 26.17 10.43 1.34
N SER A 158 27.41 10.36 0.85
CA SER A 158 28.24 11.55 0.74
C SER A 158 27.68 12.46 -0.36
N TYR A 159 27.76 13.76 -0.12
CA TYR A 159 27.31 14.77 -1.09
C TYR A 159 27.95 14.56 -2.47
N GLU A 160 29.26 14.29 -2.49
CA GLU A 160 30.02 14.06 -3.72
C GLU A 160 29.53 12.82 -4.49
N ALA A 161 29.15 11.76 -3.77
CA ALA A 161 28.69 10.52 -4.39
C ALA A 161 27.33 10.67 -5.07
N VAL A 162 26.46 11.56 -4.58
CA VAL A 162 25.11 11.75 -5.11
C VAL A 162 25.04 12.89 -6.12
N ARG A 163 25.79 13.98 -5.90
CA ARG A 163 25.74 15.22 -6.69
C ARG A 163 25.81 14.98 -8.19
N TYR A 164 26.74 14.13 -8.64
CA TYR A 164 26.99 13.88 -10.06
C TYR A 164 26.19 12.71 -10.63
N GLN A 165 25.41 12.01 -9.80
CA GLN A 165 24.55 10.93 -10.28
C GLN A 165 23.40 11.49 -11.08
N LYS A 166 23.07 10.81 -12.18
CA LYS A 166 21.88 11.09 -12.96
C LYS A 166 20.64 10.84 -12.11
N LEU A 167 19.69 11.77 -12.17
CA LEU A 167 18.41 11.66 -11.47
C LEU A 167 17.67 10.38 -11.83
N ASP A 168 17.76 9.91 -13.07
CA ASP A 168 17.11 8.68 -13.50
C ASP A 168 17.62 7.46 -12.72
N LEU A 169 18.96 7.29 -12.63
CA LEU A 169 19.59 6.22 -11.85
C LEU A 169 19.31 6.37 -10.35
N PHE A 170 19.39 7.59 -9.83
CA PHE A 170 19.09 7.86 -8.42
C PHE A 170 17.65 7.48 -8.09
N SER A 171 16.69 7.77 -8.98
CA SER A 171 15.28 7.42 -8.80
C SER A 171 15.05 5.90 -8.69
N VAL A 172 15.86 5.07 -9.33
CA VAL A 172 15.77 3.60 -9.21
C VAL A 172 16.02 3.17 -7.77
N THR A 173 17.05 3.71 -7.12
CA THR A 173 17.34 3.40 -5.71
C THR A 173 16.24 3.87 -4.78
N LEU A 174 15.65 5.04 -5.05
CA LEU A 174 14.51 5.56 -4.28
C LEU A 174 13.25 4.70 -4.45
N ARG A 175 12.97 4.24 -5.68
CA ARG A 175 11.88 3.31 -5.94
C ARG A 175 12.09 1.98 -5.25
N GLN A 176 13.32 1.46 -5.22
CA GLN A 176 13.65 0.26 -4.46
C GLN A 176 13.37 0.44 -2.96
N ILE A 177 13.72 1.60 -2.38
CA ILE A 177 13.37 1.94 -0.98
C ILE A 177 11.85 1.93 -0.79
N GLY A 178 11.10 2.55 -1.71
CA GLY A 178 9.63 2.51 -1.71
C GLY A 178 9.07 1.09 -1.73
N SER A 179 9.56 0.23 -2.63
CA SER A 179 9.14 -1.16 -2.71
C SER A 179 9.40 -1.93 -1.40
N HIS A 180 10.54 -1.70 -0.75
CA HIS A 180 10.81 -2.29 0.57
C HIS A 180 9.86 -1.78 1.66
N ILE A 181 9.50 -0.49 1.65
CA ILE A 181 8.51 0.05 2.58
C ILE A 181 7.16 -0.63 2.36
N ALA A 182 6.69 -0.74 1.11
CA ALA A 182 5.44 -1.43 0.79
C ALA A 182 5.44 -2.91 1.23
N GLN A 183 6.55 -3.63 1.06
CA GLN A 183 6.69 -5.00 1.57
C GLN A 183 6.61 -5.09 3.09
N MET A 184 7.17 -4.13 3.83
CA MET A 184 7.07 -4.08 5.29
C MET A 184 5.65 -3.74 5.75
N LEU A 185 4.95 -2.86 5.05
CA LEU A 185 3.55 -2.57 5.31
C LEU A 185 2.66 -3.80 5.05
N LEU A 186 2.94 -4.54 3.97
CA LEU A 186 2.27 -5.82 3.71
C LEU A 186 2.55 -6.84 4.83
N ALA A 187 3.76 -6.85 5.40
CA ALA A 187 4.10 -7.72 6.54
C ALA A 187 3.29 -7.38 7.77
N ASP A 188 3.14 -6.09 8.08
CA ASP A 188 2.29 -5.61 9.16
C ASP A 188 0.82 -6.02 8.93
N ALA A 189 0.31 -5.90 7.71
CA ALA A 189 -1.05 -6.33 7.36
C ALA A 189 -1.24 -7.85 7.54
N VAL A 190 -0.29 -8.66 7.07
CA VAL A 190 -0.32 -10.13 7.21
C VAL A 190 -0.25 -10.54 8.68
N GLU A 191 0.57 -9.88 9.49
CA GLU A 191 0.66 -10.13 10.93
C GLU A 191 -0.69 -9.92 11.62
N VAL A 192 -1.38 -8.83 11.29
CA VAL A 192 -2.74 -8.53 11.81
C VAL A 192 -3.78 -9.50 11.27
N LEU A 193 -3.68 -9.94 10.02
CA LEU A 193 -4.60 -10.95 9.47
C LEU A 193 -4.50 -12.27 10.25
N ILE A 194 -3.27 -12.75 10.49
CA ILE A 194 -3.01 -14.03 11.17
C ILE A 194 -3.33 -13.93 12.67
N HIS A 195 -2.72 -12.99 13.38
CA HIS A 195 -2.77 -12.93 14.85
C HIS A 195 -3.89 -12.04 15.40
N GLY A 196 -4.57 -11.29 14.55
CA GLY A 196 -5.55 -10.27 14.96
C GLY A 196 -4.90 -8.94 15.37
N ASP A 197 -5.73 -7.95 15.64
CA ASP A 197 -5.32 -6.60 16.09
C ASP A 197 -5.39 -6.41 17.61
N GLY A 198 -5.64 -7.50 18.35
CA GLY A 198 -5.80 -7.52 19.80
C GLY A 198 -7.25 -7.57 20.27
N ASN A 199 -8.24 -7.44 19.37
CA ASN A 199 -9.67 -7.60 19.69
C ASN A 199 -10.17 -9.06 19.57
N ASP A 200 -9.33 -10.04 19.92
CA ASP A 200 -9.64 -11.49 19.83
C ASP A 200 -10.16 -11.95 18.45
N ASN A 201 -9.71 -11.27 17.38
CA ASN A 201 -10.17 -11.45 16.01
C ASN A 201 -9.16 -12.18 15.12
N ALA A 202 -8.27 -13.01 15.69
CA ALA A 202 -7.32 -13.82 14.93
C ALA A 202 -8.02 -14.68 13.86
N ALA A 203 -7.37 -14.87 12.71
CA ALA A 203 -7.97 -15.66 11.64
C ALA A 203 -8.03 -17.13 12.04
N ALA A 204 -9.14 -17.80 11.68
CA ALA A 204 -9.23 -19.24 11.85
C ALA A 204 -8.18 -19.93 10.99
N ALA A 205 -7.37 -20.78 11.61
CA ALA A 205 -6.33 -21.56 10.94
C ALA A 205 -6.83 -22.99 10.67
N SER A 206 -6.67 -23.44 9.42
CA SER A 206 -6.90 -24.81 8.98
C SER A 206 -5.58 -25.42 8.52
N GLU A 207 -5.37 -26.70 8.79
CA GLU A 207 -4.19 -27.44 8.33
C GLU A 207 -4.59 -28.50 7.29
N THR A 208 -3.73 -28.76 6.31
CA THR A 208 -3.93 -29.86 5.35
C THR A 208 -3.91 -31.22 6.05
N LYS A 209 -4.76 -32.14 5.58
CA LYS A 209 -4.90 -33.50 6.16
C LYS A 209 -3.63 -34.31 5.91
N GLY A 210 -2.97 -34.11 4.77
CA GLY A 210 -1.73 -34.78 4.38
C GLY A 210 -0.46 -33.94 4.61
N ALA A 211 0.64 -34.59 5.02
CA ALA A 211 1.95 -33.96 5.16
C ALA A 211 2.54 -33.58 3.78
N GLY A 212 2.86 -32.31 3.57
CA GLY A 212 3.47 -31.80 2.34
C GLY A 212 2.57 -31.76 1.11
N VAL A 213 1.37 -32.34 1.17
CA VAL A 213 0.43 -32.45 0.07
C VAL A 213 -0.66 -31.38 0.24
N LEU A 214 -0.90 -30.63 -0.82
CA LEU A 214 -2.07 -29.77 -0.97
C LEU A 214 -2.91 -30.41 -2.07
N THR A 215 -4.15 -30.80 -1.77
CA THR A 215 -5.09 -31.34 -2.78
C THR A 215 -6.09 -30.29 -3.22
N TYR A 216 -6.74 -30.51 -4.37
CA TYR A 216 -7.82 -29.64 -4.82
C TYR A 216 -9.02 -29.66 -3.86
N ASP A 217 -9.37 -30.84 -3.32
CA ASP A 217 -10.45 -30.99 -2.32
C ASP A 217 -10.19 -30.13 -1.08
N GLU A 218 -8.94 -30.03 -0.60
CA GLU A 218 -8.59 -29.17 0.54
C GLU A 218 -8.75 -27.69 0.22
N LEU A 219 -8.52 -27.27 -1.02
CA LEU A 219 -8.78 -25.88 -1.45
C LEU A 219 -10.27 -25.59 -1.55
N VAL A 220 -11.08 -26.57 -1.95
CA VAL A 220 -12.56 -26.46 -1.98
C VAL A 220 -13.12 -26.45 -0.56
N ASP A 221 -12.65 -27.32 0.33
CA ASP A 221 -12.99 -27.32 1.76
C ASP A 221 -12.64 -25.97 2.40
N PHE A 222 -11.46 -25.42 2.06
CA PHE A 222 -11.04 -24.11 2.52
C PHE A 222 -11.95 -22.98 2.01
N TRP A 223 -12.36 -23.02 0.74
CA TRP A 223 -13.29 -22.06 0.16
C TRP A 223 -14.70 -22.17 0.78
N ALA A 224 -15.22 -23.38 0.95
CA ALA A 224 -16.53 -23.63 1.54
C ALA A 224 -16.63 -23.12 2.98
N ALA A 225 -15.50 -23.06 3.70
CA ALA A 225 -15.47 -22.56 5.05
C ALA A 225 -15.72 -21.03 5.15
N PHE A 226 -15.73 -20.27 4.05
CA PHE A 226 -15.90 -18.82 4.12
C PHE A 226 -17.34 -18.34 4.37
N ASP A 227 -18.37 -19.19 4.28
CA ASP A 227 -19.77 -18.83 4.55
C ASP A 227 -19.92 -18.08 5.89
N PRO A 228 -20.52 -16.86 5.94
CA PRO A 228 -21.29 -16.14 4.91
C PRO A 228 -20.52 -15.17 3.99
N TYR A 229 -19.19 -15.18 4.04
CA TYR A 229 -18.30 -14.35 3.22
C TYR A 229 -17.85 -15.08 1.94
N GLU A 230 -17.33 -14.32 0.99
CA GLU A 230 -16.79 -14.87 -0.26
C GLU A 230 -15.27 -14.75 -0.30
N MET A 231 -14.58 -15.88 -0.50
CA MET A 231 -13.13 -15.87 -0.74
C MET A 231 -12.84 -15.28 -2.12
N ASN A 232 -12.60 -13.96 -2.18
CA ASN A 232 -12.33 -13.24 -3.43
C ASN A 232 -10.86 -12.95 -3.67
N THR A 233 -10.02 -13.10 -2.65
CA THR A 233 -8.57 -12.85 -2.73
C THR A 233 -7.84 -13.95 -1.97
N LEU A 234 -6.80 -14.50 -2.58
CA LEU A 234 -5.99 -15.56 -2.02
C LEU A 234 -4.51 -15.13 -2.05
N LEU A 235 -3.95 -14.84 -0.88
CA LEU A 235 -2.53 -14.58 -0.71
C LEU A 235 -1.81 -15.91 -0.51
N VAL A 236 -0.77 -16.18 -1.31
CA VAL A 236 -0.01 -17.44 -1.22
C VAL A 236 1.48 -17.20 -1.11
N SER A 237 2.14 -18.03 -0.30
CA SER A 237 3.59 -18.12 -0.29
C SER A 237 4.11 -18.76 -1.58
N SER A 238 5.36 -18.48 -1.94
CA SER A 238 5.93 -18.97 -3.21
C SER A 238 5.98 -20.50 -3.29
N ASP A 239 6.14 -21.19 -2.17
CA ASP A 239 6.17 -22.65 -2.09
C ASP A 239 4.77 -23.28 -2.22
N VAL A 240 3.73 -22.67 -1.62
CA VAL A 240 2.34 -23.10 -1.81
C VAL A 240 1.92 -22.89 -3.27
N LEU A 241 2.29 -21.76 -3.87
CA LEU A 241 2.04 -21.50 -5.29
C LEU A 241 2.62 -22.60 -6.19
N LEU A 242 3.86 -23.03 -5.93
CA LEU A 242 4.48 -24.13 -6.67
C LEU A 242 3.74 -25.46 -6.50
N LYS A 243 3.19 -25.73 -5.32
CA LYS A 243 2.35 -26.91 -5.08
C LYS A 243 1.02 -26.81 -5.83
N MET A 244 0.38 -25.64 -5.82
CA MET A 244 -0.87 -25.40 -6.56
C MET A 244 -0.69 -25.54 -8.08
N LEU A 245 0.43 -25.04 -8.63
CA LEU A 245 0.77 -25.19 -10.05
C LEU A 245 0.97 -26.64 -10.49
N LYS A 246 1.26 -27.55 -9.55
CA LYS A 246 1.47 -28.98 -9.82
C LYS A 246 0.19 -29.81 -9.76
N LEU A 247 -0.93 -29.23 -9.32
CA LEU A 247 -2.23 -29.90 -9.31
C LEU A 247 -2.74 -30.15 -10.73
N ALA A 248 -3.37 -31.29 -10.96
CA ALA A 248 -3.84 -31.71 -12.29
C ALA A 248 -4.88 -30.75 -12.86
N GLU A 249 -5.72 -30.18 -12.00
CA GLU A 249 -6.77 -29.21 -12.32
C GLU A 249 -6.19 -27.89 -12.86
N PHE A 250 -4.97 -27.54 -12.44
CA PHE A 250 -4.25 -26.34 -12.90
C PHE A 250 -3.37 -26.58 -14.12
N GLN A 251 -3.03 -27.84 -14.42
CA GLN A 251 -2.27 -28.24 -15.60
C GLN A 251 -3.13 -28.38 -16.86
N ASN A 252 -4.41 -28.01 -16.79
CA ASN A 252 -5.29 -28.04 -17.96
C ASN A 252 -4.73 -27.13 -19.08
N PRO A 253 -4.61 -27.61 -20.33
CA PRO A 253 -4.08 -26.82 -21.44
C PRO A 253 -4.81 -25.48 -21.67
N LEU A 254 -6.11 -25.41 -21.35
CA LEU A 254 -6.91 -24.18 -21.47
C LEU A 254 -6.53 -23.11 -20.44
N THR A 255 -6.22 -23.51 -19.20
CA THR A 255 -5.74 -22.59 -18.14
C THR A 255 -4.26 -22.25 -18.33
N GLY A 256 -3.48 -23.19 -18.89
CA GLY A 256 -2.07 -23.01 -19.25
C GLY A 256 -1.85 -21.96 -20.34
N LEU A 257 -2.75 -21.85 -21.33
CA LEU A 257 -2.67 -20.83 -22.39
C LEU A 257 -2.75 -19.40 -21.82
N ASN A 258 -3.68 -19.16 -20.88
CA ASN A 258 -3.80 -17.88 -20.20
C ASN A 258 -2.55 -17.55 -19.37
N PHE A 259 -1.99 -18.56 -18.70
CA PHE A 259 -0.76 -18.39 -17.93
C PHE A 259 0.46 -18.09 -18.81
N GLN A 260 0.60 -18.78 -19.95
CA GLN A 260 1.69 -18.53 -20.92
C GLN A 260 1.57 -17.15 -21.59
N GLY A 261 0.35 -16.69 -21.88
CA GLY A 261 0.14 -15.40 -22.54
C GLY A 261 0.19 -14.18 -21.61
N THR A 262 -0.23 -14.31 -20.35
CA THR A 262 -0.40 -13.16 -19.44
C THR A 262 0.50 -13.22 -18.20
N GLY A 263 1.14 -14.36 -17.92
CA GLY A 263 1.84 -14.60 -16.66
C GLY A 263 0.93 -14.67 -15.42
N LYS A 264 -0.39 -14.52 -15.60
CA LYS A 264 -1.40 -14.57 -14.53
C LYS A 264 -2.08 -15.94 -14.55
N LEU A 265 -2.22 -16.54 -13.37
CA LEU A 265 -2.88 -17.83 -13.24
C LEU A 265 -4.39 -17.68 -13.38
N SER A 266 -5.00 -18.66 -14.05
CA SER A 266 -6.43 -18.89 -13.93
C SER A 266 -6.72 -19.20 -12.47
N THR A 267 -7.44 -18.32 -11.82
CA THR A 267 -7.58 -18.29 -10.36
C THR A 267 -8.43 -19.46 -9.85
N PRO A 268 -8.04 -20.15 -8.75
CA PRO A 268 -8.95 -21.09 -8.09
C PRO A 268 -10.23 -20.36 -7.70
N LEU A 269 -11.37 -20.96 -8.03
CA LEU A 269 -12.65 -20.64 -7.39
C LEU A 269 -13.06 -19.16 -7.48
N GLY A 270 -12.60 -18.45 -8.51
CA GLY A 270 -12.91 -17.03 -8.73
C GLY A 270 -12.13 -16.02 -7.86
N ALA A 271 -11.14 -16.47 -7.08
CA ALA A 271 -10.38 -15.64 -6.15
C ALA A 271 -9.09 -15.07 -6.76
N THR A 272 -8.84 -13.76 -6.68
CA THR A 272 -7.59 -13.15 -7.16
C THR A 272 -6.39 -13.73 -6.43
N LEU A 273 -5.53 -14.46 -7.14
CA LEU A 273 -4.34 -15.10 -6.59
C LEU A 273 -3.18 -14.10 -6.54
N LEU A 274 -2.70 -13.80 -5.34
CA LEU A 274 -1.63 -12.86 -5.08
C LEU A 274 -0.43 -13.59 -4.48
N ARG A 275 0.67 -13.61 -5.22
CA ARG A 275 1.94 -14.15 -4.71
C ARG A 275 2.63 -13.13 -3.81
N THR A 276 3.07 -13.55 -2.64
CA THR A 276 3.89 -12.72 -1.76
C THR A 276 5.06 -13.50 -1.15
N SER A 277 6.17 -12.81 -0.92
CA SER A 277 7.35 -13.32 -0.20
C SER A 277 7.25 -13.12 1.32
N VAL A 278 6.24 -12.37 1.76
CA VAL A 278 6.07 -11.95 3.15
C VAL A 278 5.35 -13.00 4.00
N LEU A 279 4.57 -13.88 3.36
CA LEU A 279 3.89 -14.97 4.05
C LEU A 279 4.89 -15.98 4.62
N PRO A 280 4.60 -16.57 5.80
CA PRO A 280 5.35 -17.72 6.30
C PRO A 280 5.34 -18.86 5.27
N LYS A 281 6.35 -19.73 5.33
CA LYS A 281 6.42 -20.91 4.46
C LYS A 281 5.18 -21.78 4.66
N ASN A 282 4.76 -22.45 3.59
CA ASN A 282 3.60 -23.34 3.55
C ASN A 282 2.29 -22.67 3.95
N THR A 283 2.16 -21.36 3.83
CA THR A 283 0.97 -20.62 4.28
C THR A 283 0.24 -19.96 3.12
N ALA A 284 -1.09 -20.11 3.11
CA ALA A 284 -2.01 -19.36 2.28
C ALA A 284 -3.03 -18.62 3.17
N ILE A 285 -3.43 -17.42 2.76
CA ILE A 285 -4.48 -16.65 3.44
C ILE A 285 -5.57 -16.36 2.42
N GLY A 286 -6.76 -16.90 2.67
CA GLY A 286 -7.97 -16.53 1.97
C GLY A 286 -8.61 -15.35 2.66
N LEU A 287 -9.09 -14.39 1.89
CA LEU A 287 -9.78 -13.22 2.43
C LEU A 287 -10.89 -12.74 1.50
N ASP A 288 -11.92 -12.19 2.12
CA ASP A 288 -12.86 -11.30 1.47
C ASP A 288 -12.36 -9.87 1.62
N LYS A 289 -11.75 -9.33 0.56
CA LYS A 289 -11.16 -7.99 0.59
C LYS A 289 -12.15 -6.89 0.97
N ARG A 290 -13.46 -7.10 0.81
CA ARG A 290 -14.50 -6.10 1.10
C ARG A 290 -14.72 -5.93 2.60
N TYR A 291 -14.34 -6.92 3.41
CA TYR A 291 -14.65 -6.97 4.84
C TYR A 291 -13.45 -7.39 5.70
N ALA A 292 -12.32 -7.79 5.14
CA ALA A 292 -11.22 -8.34 5.93
C ALA A 292 -10.50 -7.28 6.78
N LEU A 293 -10.06 -6.17 6.18
CA LEU A 293 -9.03 -5.34 6.80
C LEU A 293 -9.14 -3.87 6.41
N GLU A 294 -8.97 -2.99 7.40
CA GLU A 294 -8.91 -1.54 7.25
C GLU A 294 -7.45 -1.07 7.38
N LEU A 295 -7.02 -0.22 6.46
CA LEU A 295 -5.73 0.47 6.54
C LEU A 295 -5.93 1.86 7.16
N VAL A 296 -5.30 2.09 8.30
CA VAL A 296 -5.30 3.38 8.99
C VAL A 296 -3.99 4.10 8.66
N GLN A 297 -4.07 5.16 7.86
CA GLN A 297 -2.92 5.97 7.46
C GLN A 297 -2.79 7.18 8.38
N GLY A 298 -1.74 7.19 9.21
CA GLY A 298 -1.39 8.33 10.06
C GLY A 298 -0.58 9.38 9.31
N SER A 299 0.33 8.94 8.44
CA SER A 299 1.06 9.82 7.53
C SER A 299 1.35 9.11 6.21
N ASP A 300 1.30 9.85 5.11
CA ASP A 300 1.86 9.41 3.84
C ASP A 300 3.42 9.34 3.94
N VAL A 301 4.10 9.22 2.81
CA VAL A 301 5.55 9.33 2.70
C VAL A 301 6.02 10.73 3.09
N THR A 302 6.73 10.79 4.21
CA THR A 302 7.41 12.00 4.71
C THR A 302 8.90 11.88 4.47
N VAL A 303 9.52 12.96 4.01
CA VAL A 303 10.96 13.05 3.76
C VAL A 303 11.52 14.19 4.59
N GLU A 304 12.27 13.83 5.63
CA GLU A 304 13.06 14.79 6.40
C GLU A 304 14.46 14.81 5.82
N TYR A 305 14.80 15.92 5.17
CA TYR A 305 16.10 16.12 4.56
C TYR A 305 16.93 17.07 5.41
N ASP A 306 18.12 16.62 5.81
CA ASP A 306 19.09 17.44 6.51
C ASP A 306 20.49 17.29 5.89
N LYS A 307 21.20 18.42 5.83
CA LYS A 307 22.57 18.50 5.37
C LYS A 307 23.46 18.63 6.59
N LEU A 308 24.13 17.54 6.96
CA LEU A 308 25.13 17.58 8.03
C LEU A 308 26.40 18.24 7.50
N ILE A 309 26.52 19.54 7.78
CA ILE A 309 27.62 20.40 7.32
C ILE A 309 28.98 19.81 7.74
N ASP A 310 29.10 19.31 8.98
CA ASP A 310 30.36 18.82 9.54
C ASP A 310 30.91 17.54 8.87
N ARG A 311 30.05 16.75 8.21
CA ARG A 311 30.44 15.44 7.66
C ARG A 311 30.32 15.34 6.14
N GLN A 312 29.88 16.42 5.47
CA GLN A 312 29.52 16.41 4.04
C GLN A 312 28.57 15.25 3.66
N LEU A 313 27.75 14.82 4.62
CA LEU A 313 26.77 13.75 4.45
C LEU A 313 25.40 14.36 4.23
N GLU A 314 24.71 13.86 3.21
CA GLU A 314 23.28 14.10 3.05
C GLU A 314 22.52 12.98 3.73
N ARG A 315 21.56 13.36 4.58
CA ARG A 315 20.65 12.41 5.22
C ARG A 315 19.23 12.74 4.82
N ALA A 316 18.54 11.75 4.29
CA ALA A 316 17.10 11.80 4.09
C ALA A 316 16.46 10.68 4.89
N ALA A 317 15.68 11.03 5.91
CA ALA A 317 14.83 10.07 6.61
C ALA A 317 13.49 9.99 5.87
N ILE A 318 13.22 8.82 5.30
CA ILE A 318 12.00 8.55 4.54
C ILE A 318 11.11 7.70 5.43
N THR A 319 9.95 8.22 5.84
CA THR A 319 9.08 7.53 6.81
C THR A 319 7.60 7.59 6.45
N THR A 320 6.85 6.57 6.85
CA THR A 320 5.39 6.49 6.76
C THR A 320 4.86 5.91 8.05
N ILE A 321 3.64 6.31 8.44
CA ILE A 321 2.99 5.86 9.67
C ILE A 321 1.65 5.26 9.26
N SER A 322 1.47 3.98 9.56
CA SER A 322 0.23 3.28 9.28
C SER A 322 -0.03 2.17 10.29
N GLY A 323 -1.29 1.78 10.43
CA GLY A 323 -1.74 0.62 11.17
C GLY A 323 -2.82 -0.12 10.41
N PHE A 324 -3.13 -1.31 10.88
CA PHE A 324 -4.14 -2.17 10.28
C PHE A 324 -5.12 -2.62 11.36
N ALA A 325 -6.40 -2.62 11.01
CA ALA A 325 -7.47 -3.12 11.86
C ALA A 325 -8.23 -4.21 11.13
N LYS A 326 -8.67 -5.22 11.85
CA LYS A 326 -9.42 -6.33 11.28
C LYS A 326 -10.90 -6.17 11.63
N LEU A 327 -11.70 -5.95 10.59
CA LEU A 327 -13.10 -5.54 10.74
C LEU A 327 -13.98 -6.72 11.15
N PHE A 328 -13.83 -7.85 10.45
CA PHE A 328 -14.62 -9.06 10.67
C PHE A 328 -13.71 -10.29 10.72
N GLN A 329 -13.82 -11.07 11.80
CA GLN A 329 -13.00 -12.27 11.99
C GLN A 329 -13.22 -13.32 10.87
N GLY A 330 -14.48 -13.56 10.48
CA GLY A 330 -14.86 -14.55 9.48
C GLY A 330 -14.48 -14.20 8.05
N ALA A 331 -14.11 -12.95 7.76
CA ALA A 331 -13.74 -12.50 6.43
C ALA A 331 -12.31 -12.90 6.02
N SER A 332 -11.55 -13.56 6.90
CA SER A 332 -10.21 -14.07 6.59
C SER A 332 -9.96 -15.41 7.27
N ARG A 333 -9.30 -16.33 6.56
CA ARG A 333 -8.86 -17.62 7.10
C ARG A 333 -7.44 -17.93 6.63
N VAL A 334 -6.74 -18.72 7.42
CA VAL A 334 -5.37 -19.17 7.14
C VAL A 334 -5.42 -20.65 6.83
N LEU A 335 -4.76 -21.06 5.74
CA LEU A 335 -4.50 -22.45 5.40
C LEU A 335 -3.00 -22.70 5.51
N THR A 336 -2.61 -23.66 6.35
CA THR A 336 -1.23 -24.10 6.49
C THR A 336 -1.09 -25.48 5.89
N VAL A 337 -0.17 -25.63 4.93
CA VAL A 337 0.21 -26.94 4.40
C VAL A 337 1.14 -27.58 5.42
N LYS A 338 0.73 -28.73 5.95
CA LYS A 338 1.50 -29.48 6.93
C LYS A 338 2.92 -29.73 6.42
N ALA A 339 3.92 -29.50 7.27
CA ALA A 339 5.31 -29.76 6.91
C ALA A 339 5.51 -31.25 6.60
N SER A 340 6.37 -31.52 5.60
CA SER A 340 6.75 -32.87 5.19
C SER A 340 7.54 -33.61 6.26
#